data_AF-A0A0J7NC69-F1
#
_entry.id   AF-A0A0J7NC69-F1
#
_cell.length_a   1.000
_cell.length_b   1.000
_cell.length_c   1.000
_cell.angle_alpha   90.00
_cell.angle_beta   90.00
_cell.angle_gamma   90.00
#
_symmetry.space_group_name_H-M   'P 1'
#
loop_
_entity.id
_entity.type
_entity.pdbx_description
1 polymer ?
#
loop_
_entity_poly.entity_id
_entity_poly.type
_entity_poly.pdbx_seq_one_letter_code
_entity_poly.pdbx_strand_id
1 'polypeptide(L)'
;MSRPEEVEAEAVNRACIIANQVNCPLYVVHVMSRSAAEQVEAARKRGVCVFGETLAAAIGTDGTNYSHKCWKHAAGHVLSPPLRPDTDTPRVLMNILA
;
A
#
# COMPACT_ATOMS: atom_id res chain seq x y z
N MET A 1 -3.01 12.83 10.47
CA MET A 1 -3.54 11.75 9.60
C MET A 1 -4.22 10.71 10.47
N SER A 2 -5.34 10.12 10.02
CA SER A 2 -6.10 9.12 10.78
C SER A 2 -5.73 7.66 10.49
N ARG A 3 -5.04 7.38 9.38
CA ARG A 3 -4.70 6.03 8.90
C ARG A 3 -3.25 5.98 8.39
N PRO A 4 -2.26 6.01 9.30
CA PRO A 4 -0.86 5.97 8.92
C PRO A 4 -0.50 4.60 8.31
N GLU A 5 0.71 4.46 7.76
CA GLU A 5 1.04 3.30 6.91
C GLU A 5 1.13 1.97 7.67
N GLU A 6 1.43 2.03 8.96
CA GLU A 6 1.54 0.87 9.84
C GLU A 6 0.20 0.13 9.96
N VAL A 7 -0.93 0.85 9.82
CA VAL A 7 -2.27 0.24 9.82
C VAL A 7 -2.50 -0.60 8.56
N GLU A 8 -2.00 -0.14 7.41
CA GLU A 8 -2.06 -0.92 6.17
C GLU A 8 -1.14 -2.13 6.25
N ALA A 9 0.10 -1.94 6.71
CA ALA A 9 1.08 -3.01 6.86
C ALA A 9 0.62 -4.11 7.83
N GLU A 10 0.05 -3.76 8.98
CA GLU A 10 -0.52 -4.73 9.92
C GLU A 10 -1.60 -5.57 9.26
N ALA A 11 -2.56 -4.93 8.57
CA ALA A 11 -3.66 -5.62 7.93
C ALA A 11 -3.18 -6.56 6.81
N VAL A 12 -2.20 -6.14 6.01
CA VAL A 12 -1.58 -6.98 4.97
C VAL A 12 -0.87 -8.18 5.59
N ASN A 13 -0.05 -7.97 6.62
CA ASN A 13 0.64 -9.07 7.30
C ASN A 13 -0.37 -10.07 7.88
N ARG A 14 -1.39 -9.59 8.57
CA ARG A 14 -2.44 -10.45 9.14
C ARG A 14 -3.17 -11.26 8.07
N ALA A 15 -3.53 -10.65 6.95
CA ALA A 15 -4.15 -11.35 5.83
C ALA A 15 -3.23 -12.44 5.24
N CYS A 16 -1.94 -12.14 5.04
CA CYS A 16 -0.94 -13.10 4.56
C CYS A 16 -0.81 -14.31 5.49
N ILE A 17 -0.79 -14.09 6.81
CA ILE A 17 -0.73 -15.19 7.80
C ILE A 17 -1.98 -16.07 7.69
N ILE A 18 -3.17 -15.47 7.68
CA ILE A 18 -4.44 -16.23 7.58
C ILE A 18 -4.47 -17.05 6.30
N ALA A 19 -4.16 -16.44 5.15
CA ALA A 19 -4.17 -17.11 3.86
C ALA A 19 -3.20 -18.30 3.81
N ASN A 20 -2.00 -18.14 4.39
CA ASN A 20 -1.02 -19.22 4.47
C ASN A 20 -1.50 -20.39 5.34
N GLN A 21 -2.15 -20.11 6.48
CA GLN A 21 -2.67 -21.16 7.36
C GLN A 21 -3.75 -22.02 6.69
N VAL A 22 -4.52 -21.46 5.77
CA VAL A 22 -5.59 -22.15 5.05
C VAL A 22 -5.19 -22.59 3.64
N ASN A 23 -3.90 -22.44 3.26
CA ASN A 23 -3.37 -22.76 1.93
C ASN A 23 -4.19 -22.15 0.77
N CYS A 24 -4.61 -20.89 0.93
CA CYS A 24 -5.38 -20.16 -0.07
C CYS A 24 -4.51 -19.07 -0.72
N PRO A 25 -4.52 -18.94 -2.06
CA PRO A 25 -3.94 -17.78 -2.73
C PRO A 25 -4.57 -16.48 -2.25
N LEU A 26 -3.74 -15.48 -1.94
CA LEU A 26 -4.19 -14.15 -1.50
C LEU A 26 -3.87 -13.08 -2.55
N TYR A 27 -4.82 -12.16 -2.74
CA TYR A 27 -4.62 -10.97 -3.57
C TYR A 27 -4.86 -9.72 -2.70
N VAL A 28 -3.81 -8.93 -2.51
CA VAL A 28 -3.87 -7.67 -1.75
C VAL A 28 -4.09 -6.53 -2.74
N VAL A 29 -5.33 -6.05 -2.78
CA VAL A 29 -5.71 -4.88 -3.58
C VAL A 29 -5.10 -3.60 -3.03
N HIS A 30 -4.90 -2.62 -3.92
CA HIS A 30 -4.50 -1.24 -3.62
C HIS A 30 -3.48 -1.12 -2.46
N VAL A 31 -2.30 -1.69 -2.67
CA VAL A 31 -1.09 -1.49 -1.87
C VAL A 31 -0.60 -0.06 -2.12
N MET A 32 -0.67 0.80 -1.10
CA MET A 32 -0.39 2.23 -1.19
C MET A 32 0.88 2.64 -0.44
N SER A 33 1.45 1.78 0.41
CA SER A 33 2.63 2.11 1.22
C SER A 33 3.83 1.20 1.01
N ARG A 34 5.02 1.75 1.32
CA ARG A 34 6.27 0.98 1.42
C ARG A 34 6.12 -0.18 2.39
N SER A 35 5.68 0.11 3.60
CA SER A 35 5.56 -0.90 4.67
C SER A 35 4.62 -2.04 4.29
N ALA A 36 3.51 -1.77 3.60
CA ALA A 36 2.59 -2.80 3.12
C ALA A 36 3.20 -3.62 1.98
N ALA A 37 3.89 -2.98 1.03
CA ALA A 37 4.60 -3.68 -0.05
C ALA A 37 5.70 -4.60 0.51
N GLU A 38 6.43 -4.17 1.53
CA GLU A 38 7.42 -4.99 2.23
C GLU A 38 6.77 -6.21 2.92
N GLN A 39 5.55 -6.10 3.46
CA GLN A 39 4.84 -7.25 4.00
C GLN A 39 4.43 -8.26 2.92
N VAL A 40 3.99 -7.79 1.75
CA VAL A 40 3.71 -8.67 0.60
C VAL A 40 4.98 -9.37 0.15
N GLU A 41 6.08 -8.63 -0.02
CA GLU A 41 7.37 -9.19 -0.44
C GLU A 41 7.90 -10.22 0.58
N ALA A 42 7.84 -9.90 1.88
CA ALA A 42 8.25 -10.80 2.95
C ALA A 42 7.41 -12.09 2.97
N ALA A 43 6.09 -11.99 2.76
CA ALA A 43 5.23 -13.17 2.67
C ALA A 43 5.56 -14.03 1.44
N ARG A 44 5.82 -13.42 0.27
CA ARG A 44 6.29 -14.14 -0.93
C ARG A 44 7.62 -14.86 -0.68
N LYS A 45 8.58 -14.20 -0.03
CA LYS A 45 9.88 -14.81 0.33
C LYS A 45 9.75 -16.01 1.27
N ARG A 46 8.68 -16.07 2.08
CA ARG A 46 8.35 -17.24 2.93
C ARG A 46 7.61 -18.35 2.18
N GLY A 47 7.32 -18.19 0.90
CA GLY A 47 6.59 -19.17 0.09
C GLY A 47 5.07 -19.05 0.14
N VAL A 48 4.52 -17.98 0.73
CA VAL A 48 3.07 -17.73 0.71
C VAL A 48 2.66 -17.37 -0.72
N CYS A 49 1.60 -18.01 -1.24
CA CYS A 49 1.01 -17.65 -2.53
C CYS A 49 0.23 -16.33 -2.38
N VAL A 50 0.91 -15.21 -2.54
CA VAL A 50 0.32 -13.86 -2.43
C VAL A 50 0.74 -12.95 -3.57
N PHE A 51 -0.22 -12.16 -4.05
CA PHE A 51 -0.06 -11.15 -5.07
C PHE A 51 -0.41 -9.78 -4.47
N GLY A 52 0.29 -8.74 -4.92
CA GLY A 52 -0.01 -7.35 -4.57
C GLY A 52 -0.39 -6.56 -5.81
N GLU A 53 -1.42 -5.72 -5.68
CA GLU A 53 -1.84 -4.75 -6.69
C GLU A 53 -1.60 -3.34 -6.15
N THR A 54 -1.19 -2.41 -6.99
CA THR A 54 -1.19 -0.98 -6.64
C THR A 54 -2.01 -0.18 -7.64
N LEU A 55 -2.29 1.08 -7.30
CA LEU A 55 -3.04 1.99 -8.14
C LEU A 55 -2.11 2.95 -8.87
N ALA A 56 -2.54 3.41 -10.05
CA ALA A 56 -1.83 4.46 -10.79
C ALA A 56 -1.57 5.71 -9.94
N ALA A 57 -2.50 6.06 -9.04
CA ALA A 57 -2.32 7.19 -8.11
C ALA A 57 -1.13 6.99 -7.16
N ALA A 58 -0.89 5.76 -6.67
CA ALA A 58 0.17 5.47 -5.72
C ALA A 58 1.58 5.52 -6.32
N ILE A 59 1.68 5.28 -7.64
CA ILE A 59 2.94 5.35 -8.39
C ILE A 59 3.10 6.64 -9.19
N GLY A 60 2.01 7.40 -9.38
CA GLY A 60 1.98 8.64 -10.16
C GLY A 60 1.98 9.91 -9.31
N THR A 61 1.69 9.83 -8.02
CA THR A 61 1.68 10.98 -7.11
C THR A 61 1.85 10.55 -5.64
N ASP A 62 1.76 11.49 -4.70
CA ASP A 62 2.00 11.27 -3.28
C ASP A 62 1.03 12.06 -2.38
N GLY A 63 1.15 11.84 -1.07
CA GLY A 63 0.27 12.40 -0.04
C GLY A 63 0.54 13.87 0.30
N THR A 64 1.57 14.50 -0.27
CA THR A 64 1.82 15.94 -0.03
C THR A 64 0.66 16.80 -0.53
N ASN A 65 -0.10 16.30 -1.50
CA ASN A 65 -1.32 16.90 -2.02
C ASN A 65 -2.40 17.15 -0.95
N TYR A 66 -2.42 16.39 0.16
CA TYR A 66 -3.38 16.61 1.25
C TYR A 66 -3.18 17.94 1.98
N SER A 67 -1.98 18.52 1.92
CA SER A 67 -1.63 19.79 2.55
C SER A 67 -1.78 20.99 1.59
N HIS A 68 -2.34 20.78 0.41
CA HIS A 68 -2.50 21.83 -0.60
C HIS A 68 -3.44 22.94 -0.11
N LYS A 69 -3.09 24.22 -0.40
CA LYS A 69 -3.86 25.39 0.07
C LYS A 69 -5.29 25.45 -0.48
N CYS A 70 -5.49 25.01 -1.72
CA CYS A 70 -6.82 24.85 -2.29
C CYS A 70 -7.48 23.58 -1.74
N TRP A 71 -8.56 23.75 -0.98
CA TRP A 71 -9.32 22.65 -0.41
C TRP A 71 -9.80 21.64 -1.46
N LYS A 72 -10.31 22.11 -2.62
CA LYS A 72 -10.80 21.22 -3.70
C LYS A 72 -9.69 20.31 -4.24
N HIS A 73 -8.45 20.82 -4.33
CA HIS A 73 -7.30 20.01 -4.74
C HIS A 73 -6.99 18.93 -3.71
N ALA A 74 -6.88 19.30 -2.43
CA ALA A 74 -6.60 18.35 -1.36
C ALA A 74 -7.69 17.27 -1.27
N ALA A 75 -8.96 17.68 -1.34
CA ALA A 75 -10.11 16.77 -1.35
C ALA A 75 -10.11 15.82 -2.55
N GLY A 76 -9.66 16.29 -3.72
CA GLY A 76 -9.56 15.48 -4.95
C GLY A 76 -8.58 14.30 -4.86
N HIS A 77 -7.72 14.27 -3.84
CA HIS A 77 -6.74 13.19 -3.62
C HIS A 77 -7.16 12.23 -2.50
N VAL A 78 -8.34 12.40 -1.89
CA VAL A 78 -8.78 11.56 -0.76
C VAL A 78 -9.24 10.19 -1.26
N LEU A 79 -8.61 9.13 -0.77
CA LEU A 79 -8.96 7.73 -1.00
C LEU A 79 -8.52 6.85 0.18
N SER A 80 -8.73 5.53 0.09
CA SER A 80 -8.37 4.57 1.14
C SER A 80 -7.81 3.28 0.55
N PRO A 81 -6.60 2.83 0.96
CA PRO A 81 -5.65 3.53 1.84
C PRO A 81 -5.18 4.88 1.25
N PRO A 82 -4.77 5.87 2.08
CA PRO A 82 -4.41 7.20 1.58
C PRO A 82 -3.06 7.17 0.84
N LEU A 83 -2.84 8.14 -0.06
CA LEU A 83 -1.50 8.40 -0.60
C LEU A 83 -0.53 8.71 0.55
N ARG A 84 0.72 8.27 0.44
CA ARG A 84 1.69 8.41 1.52
C ARG A 84 2.46 9.72 1.38
N PRO A 85 2.69 10.46 2.49
CA PRO A 85 3.39 11.74 2.44
C PRO A 85 4.89 11.58 2.15
N ASP A 86 5.46 10.38 2.34
CA ASP A 86 6.81 10.06 1.88
C ASP A 86 6.85 10.05 0.35
N THR A 87 7.54 11.02 -0.22
CA THR A 87 7.69 11.23 -1.67
C THR A 87 8.50 10.13 -2.35
N ASP A 88 9.22 9.27 -1.61
CA ASP A 88 9.88 8.09 -2.16
C ASP A 88 8.92 6.91 -2.40
N THR A 89 7.72 6.94 -1.82
CA THR A 89 6.75 5.83 -1.90
C THR A 89 6.46 5.39 -3.34
N PRO A 90 6.17 6.29 -4.29
CA PRO A 90 5.85 5.90 -5.67
C PRO A 90 6.96 5.07 -6.34
N ARG A 91 8.21 5.51 -6.17
CA ARG A 91 9.40 4.84 -6.70
C ARG A 91 9.58 3.44 -6.09
N VAL A 92 9.33 3.32 -4.80
CA VAL A 92 9.48 2.06 -4.07
C VAL A 92 8.42 1.05 -4.48
N LEU A 93 7.18 1.50 -4.63
CA LEU A 93 6.10 0.67 -5.15
C LEU A 93 6.39 0.21 -6.57
N MET A 94 6.91 1.09 -7.43
CA MET A 94 7.38 0.66 -8.77
C MET A 94 8.46 -0.42 -8.69
N ASN A 95 9.43 -0.29 -7.78
CA ASN A 95 10.54 -1.26 -7.69
C ASN A 95 10.13 -2.62 -7.09
N ILE A 96 9.17 -2.65 -6.16
CA ILE A 96 8.76 -3.90 -5.49
C ILE A 96 7.70 -4.65 -6.31
N LEU A 97 6.90 -3.93 -7.11
CA LEU A 97 5.79 -4.49 -7.88
C LEU A 97 6.11 -4.70 -9.37
N ALA A 98 7.22 -4.15 -9.89
CA ALA A 98 7.78 -4.50 -11.21
C ALA A 98 8.57 -5.81 -11.14
#